data_AF-A0A1I4H0B0-F1
#
_entry.id   AF-A0A1I4H0B0-F1
#
_cell.length_a   1.000
_cell.length_b   1.000
_cell.length_c   1.000
_cell.angle_alpha   90.00
_cell.angle_beta   90.00
_cell.angle_gamma   90.00
#
_symmetry.space_group_name_H-M   'P 1'
#
loop_
_entity.id
_entity.type
_entity.pdbx_description
1 polymer ?
#
loop_
_entity_poly.entity_id
_entity_poly.type
_entity_poly.pdbx_seq_one_letter_code
_entity_poly.pdbx_strand_id
1 'polypeptide(L)'
;MTTFLLIAMWLVVAVVVAATLIPFSKVSHGMVRGADFPRQQVLGIAVVLIVVAVWFTPPGWRWVVGLMIPCVLAQAFYIGRYLPVWHKQSLRPRKHEPVADDRSVSFLAANVKKSNRDYAKLINVARRVQPDILMTLEVDQDWIDALDALTDIYRHRHAYPLDTGYGMAIYSRIPFDEAEFREKIVDGVPSLRAKVPLANGLAFRLYVVHPEPPIPQQDTEGRDAELSSTAIEARDDPLPAIVSGDLNDVAWSITTRRFQEVSGLLDPRVGRGFYNTFSATMPWMRWPLDHLFHDAQFRLLDMRREAHIGSDHFPMYFKLLLTPLEAAEARPEEATEEELDEVEDMIDREKKNDREAIGSDWEDED
;
A
#
# COMPACT_ATOMS: atom_id res chain seq x y z
N MET A 1 5.61 -0.88 43.80
CA MET A 1 6.19 -1.11 42.46
C MET A 1 7.70 -1.09 42.60
N THR A 2 8.42 -2.13 42.15
CA THR A 2 9.89 -2.15 42.24
C THR A 2 10.48 -1.05 41.34
N THR A 3 11.66 -0.52 41.68
CA THR A 3 12.37 0.49 40.86
C THR A 3 12.52 0.06 39.40
N PHE A 4 12.69 -1.25 39.16
CA PHE A 4 12.73 -1.83 37.83
C PHE A 4 11.42 -1.62 37.04
N LEU A 5 10.26 -1.90 37.63
CA LEU A 5 8.95 -1.73 36.98
C LEU A 5 8.66 -0.25 36.64
N LEU A 6 9.12 0.66 37.50
CA LEU A 6 9.04 2.10 37.26
C LEU A 6 9.86 2.50 36.03
N ILE A 7 11.10 2.05 35.93
CA ILE A 7 11.98 2.33 34.79
C ILE A 7 11.39 1.74 33.50
N ALA A 8 10.94 0.49 33.54
CA ALA A 8 10.33 -0.17 32.38
C ALA A 8 9.10 0.59 31.88
N MET A 9 8.22 1.04 32.76
CA MET A 9 7.06 1.84 32.37
C MET A 9 7.46 3.19 31.77
N TRP A 10 8.45 3.89 32.34
CA TRP A 10 8.94 5.13 31.76
C TRP A 10 9.54 4.95 30.38
N LEU A 11 10.24 3.84 30.15
CA LEU A 11 10.74 3.49 28.82
C LEU A 11 9.58 3.31 27.83
N VAL A 12 8.52 2.60 28.21
CA VAL A 12 7.34 2.41 27.34
C VAL A 12 6.65 3.75 27.05
N VAL A 13 6.49 4.61 28.05
CA VAL A 13 5.94 5.97 27.85
C VAL A 13 6.80 6.77 26.86
N ALA A 14 8.12 6.75 27.05
CA ALA A 14 9.05 7.44 26.15
C ALA A 14 8.96 6.90 24.71
N VAL A 15 8.88 5.59 24.53
CA VAL A 15 8.70 4.95 23.22
C VAL A 15 7.38 5.36 22.57
N VAL A 16 6.26 5.38 23.30
CA VAL A 16 4.95 5.80 22.77
C VAL A 16 4.97 7.26 22.34
N VAL A 17 5.57 8.14 23.14
CA VAL A 17 5.70 9.55 22.81
C VAL A 17 6.60 9.73 21.58
N ALA A 18 7.76 9.08 21.56
CA ALA A 18 8.69 9.13 20.44
C ALA A 18 8.04 8.60 19.15
N ALA A 19 7.41 7.43 19.17
CA ALA A 19 6.71 6.86 18.02
C ALA A 19 5.52 7.72 17.54
N THR A 20 4.95 8.55 18.42
CA THR A 20 3.92 9.53 18.03
C THR A 20 4.53 10.77 17.40
N LEU A 21 5.65 11.26 17.92
CA LEU A 21 6.24 12.54 17.51
C LEU A 21 7.18 12.43 16.30
N ILE A 22 7.98 11.37 16.22
CA ILE A 22 8.98 11.16 15.17
C ILE A 22 8.38 11.27 13.76
N PRO A 23 7.23 10.66 13.45
CA PRO A 23 6.65 10.73 12.10
C PRO A 23 6.21 12.13 11.65
N PHE A 24 6.08 13.11 12.55
CA PHE A 24 5.80 14.49 12.13
C PHE A 24 7.01 15.19 11.50
N SER A 25 8.19 14.57 11.56
CA SER A 25 9.37 15.06 10.86
C SER A 25 9.23 14.87 9.34
N LYS A 26 9.68 15.86 8.57
CA LYS A 26 9.79 15.77 7.10
C LYS A 26 10.99 14.91 6.64
N VAL A 27 11.82 14.40 7.55
CA VAL A 27 13.04 13.64 7.22
C VAL A 27 12.70 12.30 6.55
N SER A 28 13.26 12.07 5.36
CA SER A 28 13.10 10.87 4.52
C SER A 28 13.95 9.67 4.98
N HIS A 29 14.00 9.39 6.28
CA HIS A 29 14.84 8.31 6.82
C HIS A 29 13.99 7.12 7.25
N GLY A 30 14.46 5.89 7.01
CA GLY A 30 13.71 4.66 7.28
C GLY A 30 13.28 4.50 8.74
N MET A 31 14.11 4.86 9.74
CA MET A 31 13.66 4.93 11.14
C MET A 31 12.48 5.90 11.38
N VAL A 32 12.46 7.03 10.68
CA VAL A 32 11.41 8.05 10.83
C VAL A 32 10.12 7.53 10.20
N ARG A 33 10.20 7.03 8.96
CA ARG A 33 9.06 6.44 8.24
C ARG A 33 8.57 5.14 8.87
N GLY A 34 9.47 4.32 9.41
CA GLY A 34 9.13 3.10 10.13
C GLY A 34 8.30 3.35 11.39
N ALA A 35 8.42 4.53 12.02
CA ALA A 35 7.59 4.92 13.14
C ALA A 35 6.11 5.19 12.73
N ASP A 36 5.81 5.34 11.44
CA ASP A 36 4.43 5.35 10.94
C ASP A 36 3.78 3.97 11.01
N PHE A 37 4.52 2.87 11.02
CA PHE A 37 3.90 1.54 10.93
C PHE A 37 3.04 1.22 12.16
N PRO A 38 3.55 1.27 13.40
CA PRO A 38 2.87 0.70 14.55
C PRO A 38 1.74 1.56 15.15
N ARG A 39 1.06 2.44 14.40
CA ARG A 39 0.06 3.37 14.95
C ARG A 39 -1.05 2.68 15.75
N GLN A 40 -1.53 1.53 15.28
CA GLN A 40 -2.56 0.73 15.97
C GLN A 40 -2.03 0.21 17.33
N GLN A 41 -0.78 -0.24 17.36
CA GLN A 41 -0.11 -0.76 18.54
C GLN A 41 0.20 0.38 19.52
N VAL A 42 0.71 1.51 19.04
CA VAL A 42 0.97 2.71 19.84
C VAL A 42 -0.32 3.23 20.49
N LEU A 43 -1.43 3.27 19.75
CA LEU A 43 -2.75 3.60 20.30
C LEU A 43 -3.15 2.64 21.43
N GLY A 44 -3.05 1.33 21.18
CA GLY A 44 -3.40 0.30 22.18
C GLY A 44 -2.57 0.41 23.45
N ILE A 45 -1.25 0.56 23.32
CA ILE A 45 -0.33 0.73 24.44
C ILE A 45 -0.65 2.03 25.20
N ALA A 46 -0.89 3.15 24.51
CA ALA A 46 -1.24 4.42 25.14
C ALA A 46 -2.54 4.31 25.96
N VAL A 47 -3.57 3.63 25.45
CA VAL A 47 -4.83 3.37 26.18
C VAL A 47 -4.57 2.51 27.42
N VAL A 48 -3.78 1.44 27.30
CA VAL A 48 -3.40 0.59 28.44
C VAL A 48 -2.65 1.40 29.49
N LEU A 49 -1.71 2.27 29.10
CA LEU A 49 -0.97 3.14 30.01
C LEU A 49 -1.90 4.11 30.76
N ILE A 50 -2.93 4.66 30.11
CA ILE A 50 -3.94 5.48 30.77
C ILE A 50 -4.69 4.66 31.84
N VAL A 51 -5.15 3.45 31.49
CA VAL A 51 -5.86 2.57 32.43
C VAL A 51 -4.97 2.22 33.62
N VAL A 52 -3.71 1.84 33.37
CA VAL A 52 -2.72 1.55 34.42
C VAL A 52 -2.50 2.77 35.31
N ALA A 53 -2.29 3.95 34.74
CA ALA A 53 -2.07 5.18 35.49
C ALA A 53 -3.26 5.55 36.39
N VAL A 54 -4.49 5.39 35.90
CA VAL A 54 -5.71 5.76 36.66
C VAL A 54 -6.01 4.77 37.79
N TRP A 55 -5.88 3.47 37.53
CA TRP A 55 -6.43 2.43 38.42
C TRP A 55 -5.37 1.70 39.26
N PHE A 56 -4.10 1.71 38.83
CA PHE A 56 -3.06 0.85 39.41
C PHE A 56 -1.84 1.64 39.92
N THR A 57 -1.86 2.98 39.86
CA THR A 57 -0.75 3.82 40.34
C THR A 57 -1.20 4.94 41.28
N PRO A 58 -0.32 5.48 42.15
CA PRO A 58 -0.65 6.58 43.05
C PRO A 58 -1.08 7.86 42.32
N PRO A 59 -1.85 8.77 42.95
CA PRO A 59 -2.35 9.99 42.29
C PRO A 59 -1.29 10.87 41.62
N GLY A 60 -0.05 10.84 42.10
CA GLY A 60 1.09 11.54 41.49
C GLY A 60 1.45 11.08 40.07
N TRP A 61 0.89 9.98 39.57
CA TRP A 61 1.11 9.44 38.21
C TRP A 61 0.10 9.91 37.18
N ARG A 62 -0.91 10.69 37.59
CA ARG A 62 -1.97 11.16 36.70
C ARG A 62 -1.47 12.07 35.57
N TRP A 63 -0.25 12.60 35.65
CA TRP A 63 0.35 13.33 34.53
C TRP A 63 0.66 12.44 33.32
N VAL A 64 0.84 11.11 33.50
CA VAL A 64 0.95 10.15 32.39
C VAL A 64 -0.32 10.19 31.55
N VAL A 65 -1.50 10.35 32.17
CA VAL A 65 -2.76 10.52 31.45
C VAL A 65 -2.70 11.78 30.58
N GLY A 66 -2.17 12.87 31.11
CA GLY A 66 -1.95 14.11 30.36
C GLY A 66 -1.04 13.96 29.14
N LEU A 67 -0.03 13.08 29.20
CA LEU A 67 0.84 12.77 28.06
C LEU A 67 0.21 11.79 27.06
N MET A 68 -0.51 10.79 27.55
CA MET A 68 -1.06 9.72 26.71
C MET A 68 -2.32 10.16 25.97
N ILE A 69 -3.12 11.09 26.50
CA ILE A 69 -4.31 11.61 25.81
C ILE A 69 -3.95 12.22 24.44
N PRO A 70 -2.98 13.16 24.32
CA PRO A 70 -2.55 13.65 23.01
C PRO A 70 -2.06 12.55 22.08
N CYS A 71 -1.33 11.56 22.60
CA CYS A 71 -0.87 10.42 21.79
C CYS A 71 -2.06 9.60 21.26
N VAL A 72 -3.04 9.27 22.11
CA VAL A 72 -4.27 8.58 21.72
C VAL A 72 -5.01 9.36 20.65
N LEU A 73 -5.20 10.67 20.84
CA LEU A 73 -5.90 11.53 19.89
C LEU A 73 -5.18 11.60 18.54
N ALA A 74 -3.85 11.77 18.55
CA ALA A 74 -3.05 11.80 17.34
C ALA A 74 -3.15 10.47 16.58
N GLN A 75 -2.92 9.34 17.25
CA GLN A 75 -3.00 8.02 16.59
C GLN A 75 -4.42 7.71 16.10
N ALA A 76 -5.44 8.03 16.89
CA ALA A 76 -6.84 7.86 16.52
C ALA A 76 -7.24 8.72 15.32
N PHE A 77 -6.69 9.93 15.17
CA PHE A 77 -6.93 10.77 14.00
C PHE A 77 -6.40 10.11 12.72
N TYR A 78 -5.15 9.64 12.72
CA TYR A 78 -4.54 9.00 11.55
C TYR A 78 -5.24 7.71 11.12
N ILE A 79 -5.54 6.81 12.08
CA ILE A 79 -6.17 5.53 11.74
C ILE A 79 -7.69 5.67 11.62
N GLY A 80 -8.30 6.67 12.24
CA GLY A 80 -9.75 6.90 12.26
C GLY A 80 -10.35 7.08 10.88
N ARG A 81 -9.58 7.64 9.92
CA ARG A 81 -10.00 7.82 8.52
C ARG A 81 -10.37 6.53 7.80
N TYR A 82 -9.87 5.40 8.26
CA TYR A 82 -10.15 4.08 7.69
C TYR A 82 -11.33 3.38 8.37
N LEU A 83 -11.84 3.89 9.49
CA LEU A 83 -12.95 3.24 10.18
C LEU A 83 -14.27 3.43 9.40
N PRO A 84 -15.22 2.48 9.46
CA PRO A 84 -16.50 2.55 8.74
C PRO A 84 -17.37 3.78 9.03
N VAL A 85 -17.07 4.51 10.10
CA VAL A 85 -17.76 5.74 10.50
C VAL A 85 -17.26 6.99 9.78
N TRP A 86 -16.09 6.91 9.13
CA TRP A 86 -15.53 8.00 8.34
C TRP A 86 -16.21 8.09 6.97
N HIS A 87 -16.20 9.28 6.35
CA HIS A 87 -16.70 9.44 5.00
C HIS A 87 -15.89 8.58 4.02
N LYS A 88 -16.53 8.04 2.99
CA LYS A 88 -15.83 7.20 2.00
C LYS A 88 -15.23 8.09 0.91
N GLN A 89 -14.07 7.71 0.38
CA GLN A 89 -13.57 8.31 -0.86
C GLN A 89 -14.24 7.64 -2.07
N SER A 90 -14.01 6.34 -2.24
CA SER A 90 -14.57 5.57 -3.34
C SER A 90 -16.06 5.30 -3.15
N LEU A 91 -16.86 5.58 -4.17
CA LEU A 91 -18.30 5.31 -4.17
C LEU A 91 -18.62 3.88 -4.62
N ARG A 92 -19.75 3.34 -4.14
CA ARG A 92 -20.38 2.16 -4.76
C ARG A 92 -21.28 2.62 -5.91
N PRO A 93 -21.59 1.76 -6.90
CA PRO A 93 -22.53 2.12 -7.96
C PRO A 93 -23.89 2.53 -7.38
N ARG A 94 -24.54 3.52 -7.99
CA ARG A 94 -25.89 3.91 -7.59
C ARG A 94 -26.88 2.80 -7.96
N LYS A 95 -28.05 2.75 -7.28
CA LYS A 95 -29.08 1.71 -7.48
C LYS A 95 -29.51 1.50 -8.95
N HIS A 96 -29.43 2.53 -9.78
CA HIS A 96 -29.81 2.49 -11.20
C HIS A 96 -28.62 2.61 -12.15
N GLU A 97 -27.39 2.59 -11.64
CA GLU A 97 -26.19 2.59 -12.46
C GLU A 97 -25.98 1.15 -12.98
N PRO A 98 -25.99 0.92 -14.31
CA PRO A 98 -25.87 -0.43 -14.83
C PRO A 98 -24.51 -1.03 -14.48
N VAL A 99 -24.49 -2.05 -13.62
CA VAL A 99 -23.29 -2.85 -13.39
C VAL A 99 -23.25 -3.90 -14.49
N ALA A 100 -22.75 -3.49 -15.65
CA ALA A 100 -22.53 -4.40 -16.76
C ALA A 100 -21.11 -4.98 -16.62
N ASP A 101 -20.98 -6.31 -16.73
CA ASP A 101 -19.69 -6.99 -16.54
C ASP A 101 -18.63 -6.49 -17.53
N ASP A 102 -19.06 -6.03 -18.70
CA ASP A 102 -18.23 -5.52 -19.79
C ASP A 102 -17.52 -4.17 -19.48
N ARG A 103 -17.91 -3.51 -18.38
CA ARG A 103 -17.27 -2.29 -17.84
C ARG A 103 -16.65 -2.50 -16.46
N SER A 104 -16.75 -3.71 -15.92
CA SER A 104 -16.15 -4.06 -14.64
C SER A 104 -14.84 -4.80 -14.85
N VAL A 105 -13.91 -4.62 -13.92
CA VAL A 105 -12.63 -5.31 -13.93
C VAL A 105 -12.28 -5.73 -12.51
N SER A 106 -11.83 -6.97 -12.38
CA SER A 106 -11.41 -7.55 -11.10
C SER A 106 -9.91 -7.81 -11.07
N PHE A 107 -9.31 -7.53 -9.92
CA PHE A 107 -7.89 -7.64 -9.65
C PHE A 107 -7.64 -8.57 -8.47
N LEU A 108 -6.57 -9.35 -8.54
CA LEU A 108 -5.97 -10.00 -7.39
C LEU A 108 -4.50 -9.57 -7.34
N ALA A 109 -4.14 -8.78 -6.34
CA ALA A 109 -2.76 -8.38 -6.07
C ALA A 109 -2.16 -9.30 -5.01
N ALA A 110 -0.96 -9.81 -5.24
CA ALA A 110 -0.25 -10.67 -4.30
C ALA A 110 1.25 -10.38 -4.33
N ASN A 111 1.80 -9.79 -3.28
CA ASN A 111 3.22 -9.98 -2.96
C ASN A 111 3.41 -11.44 -2.51
N VAL A 112 4.13 -12.23 -3.33
CA VAL A 112 4.23 -13.67 -3.11
C VAL A 112 5.35 -14.08 -2.18
N LYS A 113 6.28 -13.15 -1.92
CA LYS A 113 7.59 -13.36 -1.30
C LYS A 113 8.45 -14.33 -2.12
N LYS A 114 9.56 -13.90 -2.75
CA LYS A 114 10.34 -14.75 -3.69
C LYS A 114 10.67 -16.10 -3.04
N SER A 115 11.18 -16.11 -1.82
CA SER A 115 11.56 -17.28 -1.02
C SER A 115 10.41 -18.25 -0.69
N ASN A 116 9.14 -17.83 -0.77
CA ASN A 116 7.99 -18.70 -0.55
C ASN A 116 7.77 -19.63 -1.76
N ARG A 117 7.81 -20.95 -1.53
CA ARG A 117 7.65 -21.97 -2.58
C ARG A 117 6.31 -22.71 -2.53
N ASP A 118 5.35 -22.23 -1.73
CA ASP A 118 4.00 -22.82 -1.65
C ASP A 118 3.09 -22.33 -2.78
N TYR A 119 3.53 -22.57 -4.03
CA TYR A 119 2.89 -22.08 -5.25
C TYR A 119 1.41 -22.47 -5.34
N ALA A 120 1.09 -23.69 -4.88
CA ALA A 120 -0.25 -24.26 -4.93
C ALA A 120 -1.28 -23.38 -4.20
N LYS A 121 -0.90 -22.72 -3.10
CA LYS A 121 -1.83 -21.84 -2.37
C LYS A 121 -2.29 -20.66 -3.21
N LEU A 122 -1.38 -19.94 -3.88
CA LEU A 122 -1.75 -18.82 -4.74
C LEU A 122 -2.54 -19.31 -5.96
N ILE A 123 -2.10 -20.40 -6.60
CA ILE A 123 -2.81 -21.01 -7.73
C ILE A 123 -4.25 -21.36 -7.33
N ASN A 124 -4.46 -21.96 -6.16
CA ASN A 124 -5.80 -22.31 -5.66
C ASN A 124 -6.67 -21.06 -5.40
N VAL A 125 -6.08 -19.99 -4.86
CA VAL A 125 -6.80 -18.71 -4.67
C VAL A 125 -7.18 -18.13 -6.04
N ALA A 126 -6.25 -18.06 -7.00
CA ALA A 126 -6.52 -17.54 -8.34
C ALA A 126 -7.58 -18.36 -9.08
N ARG A 127 -7.54 -19.70 -8.99
CA ARG A 127 -8.55 -20.59 -9.57
C ARG A 127 -9.93 -20.47 -8.91
N ARG A 128 -9.99 -20.16 -7.63
CA ARG A 128 -11.26 -19.94 -6.90
C ARG A 128 -11.86 -18.57 -7.20
N VAL A 129 -11.03 -17.53 -7.12
CA VAL A 129 -11.45 -16.13 -7.21
C VAL A 129 -11.64 -15.71 -8.66
N GLN A 130 -10.83 -16.24 -9.57
CA GLN A 130 -10.95 -16.01 -11.00
C GLN A 130 -10.98 -14.52 -11.39
N PRO A 131 -10.03 -13.69 -10.92
CA PRO A 131 -9.97 -12.27 -11.28
C PRO A 131 -9.65 -12.12 -12.78
N ASP A 132 -9.94 -10.96 -13.34
CA ASP A 132 -9.60 -10.63 -14.73
C ASP A 132 -8.10 -10.40 -14.89
N ILE A 133 -7.48 -9.80 -13.87
CA ILE A 133 -6.05 -9.50 -13.80
C ILE A 133 -5.49 -10.00 -12.46
N LEU A 134 -4.47 -10.86 -12.52
CA LEU A 134 -3.67 -11.31 -11.40
C LEU A 134 -2.31 -10.59 -11.47
N MET A 135 -1.94 -9.87 -10.42
CA MET A 135 -0.67 -9.16 -10.28
C MET A 135 0.13 -9.82 -9.16
N THR A 136 1.32 -10.30 -9.48
CA THR A 136 2.24 -10.94 -8.54
C THR A 136 3.53 -10.14 -8.45
N LEU A 137 3.94 -9.83 -7.23
CA LEU A 137 5.18 -9.14 -6.89
C LEU A 137 6.13 -10.11 -6.16
N GLU A 138 7.42 -9.81 -6.20
CA GLU A 138 8.52 -10.66 -5.70
C GLU A 138 8.57 -12.04 -6.37
N VAL A 139 8.51 -12.07 -7.71
CA VAL A 139 8.56 -13.34 -8.48
C VAL A 139 9.91 -13.54 -9.18
N ASP A 140 10.47 -14.73 -9.00
CA ASP A 140 11.60 -15.24 -9.78
C ASP A 140 11.12 -16.18 -10.90
N GLN A 141 12.05 -16.80 -11.62
CA GLN A 141 11.71 -17.72 -12.71
C GLN A 141 10.94 -18.96 -12.23
N ASP A 142 11.24 -19.49 -11.04
CA ASP A 142 10.52 -20.65 -10.49
C ASP A 142 9.04 -20.31 -10.21
N TRP A 143 8.76 -19.09 -9.73
CA TRP A 143 7.38 -18.61 -9.62
C TRP A 143 6.69 -18.49 -10.97
N ILE A 144 7.37 -18.02 -12.03
CA ILE A 144 6.79 -17.97 -13.38
C ILE A 144 6.43 -19.38 -13.85
N ASP A 145 7.35 -20.33 -13.74
CA ASP A 145 7.17 -21.70 -14.18
C ASP A 145 6.03 -22.39 -13.42
N ALA A 146 5.89 -22.12 -12.11
CA ALA A 146 4.78 -22.64 -11.32
C ALA A 146 3.43 -22.03 -11.71
N LEU A 147 3.39 -20.72 -12.00
CA LEU A 147 2.18 -20.00 -12.39
C LEU A 147 1.72 -20.31 -13.83
N ASP A 148 2.52 -21.00 -14.64
CA ASP A 148 2.07 -21.54 -15.93
C ASP A 148 0.88 -22.50 -15.80
N ALA A 149 0.68 -23.06 -14.60
CA ALA A 149 -0.52 -23.80 -14.23
C ALA A 149 -1.81 -22.97 -14.29
N LEU A 150 -1.76 -21.65 -14.53
CA LEU A 150 -2.93 -20.77 -14.67
C LEU A 150 -3.17 -20.29 -16.12
N THR A 151 -2.39 -20.77 -17.09
CA THR A 151 -2.51 -20.39 -18.52
C THR A 151 -3.83 -20.81 -19.17
N ASP A 152 -4.54 -21.79 -18.59
CA ASP A 152 -5.90 -22.15 -19.01
C ASP A 152 -6.93 -21.06 -18.65
N ILE A 153 -6.64 -20.24 -17.62
CA ILE A 153 -7.48 -19.13 -17.17
C ILE A 153 -7.00 -17.81 -17.78
N TYR A 154 -5.69 -17.58 -17.80
CA TYR A 154 -5.07 -16.34 -18.27
C TYR A 154 -4.37 -16.58 -19.61
N ARG A 155 -4.91 -15.98 -20.66
CA ARG A 155 -4.36 -16.11 -22.02
C ARG A 155 -3.21 -15.16 -22.29
N HIS A 156 -3.03 -14.16 -21.43
CA HIS A 156 -2.03 -13.11 -21.57
C HIS A 156 -1.15 -13.07 -20.32
N ARG A 157 0.16 -12.93 -20.54
CA ARG A 157 1.18 -12.87 -19.48
C ARG A 157 2.19 -11.79 -19.82
N HIS A 158 2.47 -10.92 -18.87
CA HIS A 158 3.56 -9.94 -18.90
C HIS A 158 4.43 -10.24 -17.67
N ALA A 159 5.69 -10.63 -17.86
CA ALA A 159 6.55 -11.02 -16.76
C ALA A 159 7.93 -10.39 -16.89
N TYR A 160 8.47 -9.97 -15.75
CA TYR A 160 9.82 -9.46 -15.55
C TYR A 160 10.36 -10.16 -14.29
N PRO A 161 10.67 -11.47 -14.37
CA PRO A 161 11.19 -12.20 -13.22
C PRO A 161 12.58 -11.69 -12.87
N LEU A 162 12.85 -11.54 -11.58
CA LEU A 162 14.16 -11.17 -11.06
C LEU A 162 14.51 -12.11 -9.92
N ASP A 163 15.81 -12.38 -9.75
CA ASP A 163 16.31 -13.09 -8.57
C ASP A 163 16.50 -12.12 -7.38
N THR A 164 15.81 -10.98 -7.39
CA THR A 164 15.74 -10.02 -6.29
C THR A 164 14.30 -9.93 -5.80
N GLY A 165 14.05 -9.17 -4.73
CA GLY A 165 12.68 -8.84 -4.30
C GLY A 165 11.85 -8.06 -5.31
N TYR A 166 12.39 -7.64 -6.46
CA TYR A 166 11.71 -6.73 -7.38
C TYR A 166 11.02 -7.37 -8.58
N GLY A 167 11.13 -8.69 -8.73
CA GLY A 167 10.52 -9.39 -9.85
C GLY A 167 9.00 -9.26 -9.86
N MET A 168 8.40 -9.12 -11.05
CA MET A 168 6.95 -8.93 -11.17
C MET A 168 6.35 -9.69 -12.35
N ALA A 169 5.11 -10.15 -12.18
CA ALA A 169 4.35 -10.76 -13.28
C ALA A 169 2.86 -10.44 -13.20
N ILE A 170 2.27 -10.21 -14.36
CA ILE A 170 0.86 -9.91 -14.54
C ILE A 170 0.26 -10.93 -15.50
N TYR A 171 -0.72 -11.67 -15.00
CA TYR A 171 -1.50 -12.65 -15.75
C TYR A 171 -2.89 -12.07 -15.98
N SER A 172 -3.36 -12.10 -17.22
CA SER A 172 -4.59 -11.41 -17.60
C SER A 172 -5.45 -12.21 -18.56
N ARG A 173 -6.76 -12.08 -18.39
CA ARG A 173 -7.78 -12.52 -19.37
C ARG A 173 -7.96 -11.52 -20.50
N ILE A 174 -7.57 -10.27 -20.26
CA ILE A 174 -7.71 -9.13 -21.15
C ILE A 174 -6.35 -8.87 -21.81
N PRO A 175 -6.24 -8.78 -23.14
CA PRO A 175 -5.00 -8.37 -23.79
C PRO A 175 -4.71 -6.90 -23.44
N PHE A 176 -3.51 -6.62 -22.96
CA PHE A 176 -3.09 -5.23 -22.72
C PHE A 176 -2.53 -4.60 -23.99
N ASP A 177 -2.82 -3.32 -24.17
CA ASP A 177 -2.17 -2.45 -25.14
C ASP A 177 -1.02 -1.70 -24.44
N GLU A 178 0.01 -1.31 -25.19
CA GLU A 178 1.09 -0.44 -24.68
C GLU A 178 1.69 -0.92 -23.33
N ALA A 179 1.82 -2.23 -23.14
CA ALA A 179 2.36 -2.81 -21.91
C ALA A 179 3.89 -2.76 -21.91
N GLU A 180 4.46 -2.06 -20.94
CA GLU A 180 5.89 -1.82 -20.82
C GLU A 180 6.34 -1.89 -19.35
N PHE A 181 7.40 -2.66 -19.10
CA PHE A 181 8.15 -2.60 -17.84
C PHE A 181 9.20 -1.49 -17.93
N ARG A 182 9.28 -0.66 -16.90
CA ARG A 182 10.14 0.53 -16.86
C ARG A 182 10.85 0.61 -15.51
N GLU A 183 12.14 0.90 -15.53
CA GLU A 183 12.94 1.22 -14.35
C GLU A 183 13.11 2.75 -14.36
N LYS A 184 12.21 3.48 -13.66
CA LYS A 184 12.04 4.93 -13.88
C LYS A 184 12.96 5.78 -13.02
N ILE A 185 13.17 5.36 -11.78
CA ILE A 185 13.89 6.11 -10.75
C ILE A 185 15.14 5.36 -10.31
N VAL A 186 15.00 4.09 -9.92
CA VAL A 186 16.10 3.25 -9.44
C VAL A 186 16.27 2.08 -10.40
N ASP A 187 17.50 1.88 -10.88
CA ASP A 187 17.85 0.75 -11.75
C ASP A 187 17.62 -0.58 -11.00
N GLY A 188 17.05 -1.56 -11.70
CA GLY A 188 16.66 -2.86 -11.13
C GLY A 188 15.37 -2.86 -10.32
N VAL A 189 14.63 -1.75 -10.25
CA VAL A 189 13.28 -1.65 -9.65
C VAL A 189 12.25 -1.39 -10.75
N PRO A 190 11.66 -2.44 -11.36
CA PRO A 190 10.72 -2.28 -12.45
C PRO A 190 9.32 -1.89 -11.97
N SER A 191 8.63 -1.10 -12.78
CA SER A 191 7.18 -0.88 -12.70
C SER A 191 6.53 -1.16 -14.06
N LEU A 192 5.29 -1.68 -14.04
CA LEU A 192 4.51 -1.89 -15.26
C LEU A 192 3.66 -0.65 -15.54
N ARG A 193 3.65 -0.19 -16.79
CA ARG A 193 2.60 0.66 -17.34
C ARG A 193 1.90 -0.07 -18.48
N ALA A 194 0.58 -0.15 -18.44
CA ALA A 194 -0.20 -0.79 -19.49
C ALA A 194 -1.53 -0.09 -19.70
N LYS A 195 -2.00 -0.04 -20.95
CA LYS A 195 -3.37 0.36 -21.27
C LYS A 195 -4.24 -0.89 -21.29
N VAL A 196 -5.30 -0.90 -20.49
CA VAL A 196 -6.21 -2.03 -20.39
C VAL A 196 -7.52 -1.69 -21.10
N PRO A 197 -7.81 -2.30 -22.27
CA PRO A 197 -9.07 -2.11 -22.96
C PRO A 197 -10.20 -2.82 -22.21
N LEU A 198 -11.36 -2.16 -22.14
CA LEU A 198 -12.64 -2.71 -21.72
C LEU A 198 -13.61 -2.68 -22.91
N ALA A 199 -14.81 -3.22 -22.74
CA ALA A 199 -15.79 -3.22 -23.82
C ALA A 199 -16.25 -1.80 -24.20
N ASN A 200 -16.85 -1.67 -25.38
CA ASN A 200 -17.43 -0.43 -25.90
C ASN A 200 -16.41 0.72 -26.04
N GLY A 201 -15.12 0.40 -26.23
CA GLY A 201 -14.05 1.37 -26.46
C GLY A 201 -13.57 2.10 -25.19
N LEU A 202 -14.05 1.69 -24.01
CA LEU A 202 -13.49 2.16 -22.75
C LEU A 202 -12.10 1.58 -22.54
N ALA A 203 -11.23 2.32 -21.88
CA ALA A 203 -9.92 1.85 -21.46
C ALA A 203 -9.50 2.59 -20.19
N PHE A 204 -8.56 2.02 -19.47
CA PHE A 204 -7.92 2.68 -18.34
C PHE A 204 -6.41 2.43 -18.37
N ARG A 205 -5.66 3.28 -17.68
CA ARG A 205 -4.23 3.12 -17.49
C ARG A 205 -3.98 2.32 -16.21
N LEU A 206 -3.28 1.20 -16.33
CA LEU A 206 -2.83 0.39 -15.20
C LEU A 206 -1.35 0.69 -14.94
N TYR A 207 -1.05 1.04 -13.70
CA TYR A 207 0.30 1.09 -13.16
C TYR A 207 0.45 0.02 -12.07
N VAL A 208 1.49 -0.81 -12.19
CA VAL A 208 1.87 -1.76 -11.14
C VAL A 208 3.24 -1.38 -10.62
N VAL A 209 3.34 -1.11 -9.31
CA VAL A 209 4.56 -0.59 -8.67
C VAL A 209 4.95 -1.46 -7.47
N HIS A 210 6.26 -1.59 -7.24
CA HIS A 210 6.81 -2.18 -6.04
C HIS A 210 8.10 -1.44 -5.68
N PRO A 211 8.00 -0.23 -5.10
CA PRO A 211 9.15 0.59 -4.78
C PRO A 211 9.92 0.03 -3.58
N GLU A 212 11.09 0.62 -3.31
CA GLU A 212 12.00 0.12 -2.29
C GLU A 212 11.39 0.06 -0.88
N PRO A 213 11.73 -0.98 -0.08
CA PRO A 213 11.27 -1.08 1.29
C PRO A 213 11.91 -0.03 2.20
N PRO A 214 11.18 0.49 3.22
CA PRO A 214 11.76 1.39 4.20
C PRO A 214 12.65 0.60 5.16
N ILE A 215 13.96 0.68 4.98
CA ILE A 215 14.94 0.02 5.84
C ILE A 215 15.43 1.02 6.89
N PRO A 216 15.43 0.70 8.20
CA PRO A 216 15.70 1.68 9.25
C PRO A 216 16.99 2.48 9.04
N GLN A 217 18.04 1.87 8.52
CA GLN A 217 19.37 2.45 8.30
C GLN A 217 19.53 3.18 6.96
N GLN A 218 18.52 3.16 6.09
CA GLN A 218 18.56 3.74 4.75
C GLN A 218 17.60 4.92 4.62
N ASP A 219 17.84 5.74 3.61
CA ASP A 219 16.93 6.79 3.16
C ASP A 219 15.75 6.19 2.36
N THR A 220 14.64 6.92 2.26
CA THR A 220 13.40 6.50 1.57
C THR A 220 13.10 7.31 0.31
N GLU A 221 13.98 8.20 -0.13
CA GLU A 221 13.77 9.09 -1.29
C GLU A 221 13.55 8.31 -2.58
N GLY A 222 14.27 7.20 -2.83
CA GLY A 222 14.05 6.39 -4.04
C GLY A 222 12.63 5.84 -4.13
N ARG A 223 12.12 5.30 -3.02
CA ARG A 223 10.71 4.88 -2.89
C ARG A 223 9.76 6.05 -3.09
N ASP A 224 9.97 7.15 -2.36
CA ASP A 224 9.09 8.32 -2.39
C ASP A 224 9.08 8.98 -3.79
N ALA A 225 10.20 8.98 -4.51
CA ALA A 225 10.34 9.44 -5.89
C ALA A 225 9.65 8.52 -6.90
N GLU A 226 9.74 7.19 -6.78
CA GLU A 226 9.03 6.25 -7.66
C GLU A 226 7.51 6.42 -7.54
N LEU A 227 7.02 6.55 -6.30
CA LEU A 227 5.61 6.82 -6.04
C LEU A 227 5.18 8.18 -6.60
N SER A 228 5.97 9.22 -6.38
CA SER A 228 5.60 10.57 -6.82
C SER A 228 5.67 10.71 -8.35
N SER A 229 6.65 10.08 -9.00
CA SER A 229 6.73 10.02 -10.46
C SER A 229 5.54 9.27 -11.06
N THR A 230 5.08 8.20 -10.41
CA THR A 230 3.86 7.48 -10.83
C THR A 230 2.60 8.31 -10.59
N ALA A 231 2.54 9.08 -9.49
CA ALA A 231 1.43 9.98 -9.20
C ALA A 231 1.26 11.07 -10.28
N ILE A 232 2.36 11.70 -10.70
CA ILE A 232 2.37 12.71 -11.78
C ILE A 232 1.92 12.08 -13.10
N GLU A 233 2.48 10.93 -13.48
CA GLU A 233 2.06 10.24 -14.70
C GLU A 233 0.59 9.82 -14.68
N ALA A 234 0.07 9.39 -13.54
CA ALA A 234 -1.34 9.03 -13.41
C ALA A 234 -2.27 10.25 -13.50
N ARG A 235 -1.87 11.39 -12.92
CA ARG A 235 -2.60 12.67 -13.00
C ARG A 235 -2.66 13.20 -14.45
N ASP A 236 -1.55 13.10 -15.16
CA ASP A 236 -1.37 13.70 -16.48
C ASP A 236 -1.80 12.76 -17.64
N ASP A 237 -2.12 11.49 -17.34
CA ASP A 237 -2.63 10.55 -18.35
C ASP A 237 -4.09 10.89 -18.73
N PRO A 238 -4.43 10.94 -20.02
CA PRO A 238 -5.80 11.23 -20.45
C PRO A 238 -6.80 10.09 -20.17
N LEU A 239 -6.32 8.89 -19.82
CA LEU A 239 -7.17 7.77 -19.43
C LEU A 239 -7.34 7.73 -17.90
N PRO A 240 -8.50 7.29 -17.39
CA PRO A 240 -8.64 7.00 -15.96
C PRO A 240 -7.58 6.01 -15.51
N ALA A 241 -6.95 6.26 -14.37
CA ALA A 241 -5.85 5.45 -13.88
C ALA A 241 -6.24 4.52 -12.72
N ILE A 242 -5.58 3.37 -12.66
CA ILE A 242 -5.47 2.50 -11.49
C ILE A 242 -3.99 2.31 -11.20
N VAL A 243 -3.59 2.54 -9.96
CA VAL A 243 -2.24 2.29 -9.46
C VAL A 243 -2.34 1.23 -8.38
N SER A 244 -1.64 0.10 -8.52
CA SER A 244 -1.71 -0.99 -7.56
C SER A 244 -0.34 -1.63 -7.32
N GLY A 245 -0.17 -2.22 -6.14
CA GLY A 245 1.02 -2.96 -5.78
C GLY A 245 1.31 -2.84 -4.29
N ASP A 246 2.43 -3.40 -3.88
CA ASP A 246 2.96 -3.23 -2.54
C ASP A 246 3.84 -1.98 -2.54
N LEU A 247 3.34 -0.91 -1.93
CA LEU A 247 4.04 0.38 -1.87
C LEU A 247 5.14 0.39 -0.80
N ASN A 248 5.30 -0.71 -0.06
CA ASN A 248 6.21 -0.79 1.08
C ASN A 248 5.95 0.34 2.12
N ASP A 249 4.71 0.80 2.19
CA ASP A 249 4.31 1.89 3.05
C ASP A 249 2.87 1.72 3.54
N VAL A 250 2.63 2.25 4.73
CA VAL A 250 1.33 2.15 5.39
C VAL A 250 0.37 3.20 4.86
N ALA A 251 -0.91 2.85 4.79
CA ALA A 251 -1.93 3.73 4.24
C ALA A 251 -1.98 5.12 4.87
N TRP A 252 -1.67 5.26 6.17
CA TRP A 252 -1.65 6.54 6.90
C TRP A 252 -0.31 7.28 6.89
N SER A 253 0.65 6.87 6.08
CA SER A 253 1.93 7.56 5.96
C SER A 253 1.79 8.90 5.25
N ILE A 254 2.79 9.77 5.44
CA ILE A 254 2.90 11.04 4.71
C ILE A 254 3.11 10.79 3.22
N THR A 255 3.95 9.82 2.84
CA THR A 255 4.22 9.51 1.43
C THR A 255 2.96 9.03 0.70
N THR A 256 2.16 8.15 1.33
CA THR A 256 0.89 7.70 0.75
C THR A 256 -0.11 8.83 0.61
N ARG A 257 -0.18 9.73 1.60
CA ARG A 257 -1.02 10.92 1.52
C ARG A 257 -0.59 11.83 0.37
N ARG A 258 0.71 12.13 0.26
CA ARG A 258 1.30 12.93 -0.81
C ARG A 258 1.04 12.31 -2.19
N PHE A 259 1.13 10.99 -2.31
CA PHE A 259 0.75 10.28 -3.53
C PHE A 259 -0.70 10.59 -3.94
N GLN A 260 -1.65 10.56 -3.00
CA GLN A 260 -3.05 10.90 -3.31
C GLN A 260 -3.23 12.38 -3.64
N GLU A 261 -2.51 13.28 -2.96
CA GLU A 261 -2.59 14.73 -3.19
C GLU A 261 -2.05 15.12 -4.56
N VAL A 262 -0.99 14.46 -5.03
CA VAL A 262 -0.40 14.69 -6.36
C VAL A 262 -1.22 14.00 -7.45
N SER A 263 -1.65 12.75 -7.25
CA SER A 263 -2.35 11.97 -8.29
C SER A 263 -3.84 12.27 -8.40
N GLY A 264 -4.46 12.77 -7.33
CA GLY A 264 -5.92 12.88 -7.20
C GLY A 264 -6.64 11.53 -7.03
N LEU A 265 -5.93 10.40 -6.97
CA LEU A 265 -6.53 9.08 -6.92
C LEU A 265 -7.13 8.75 -5.53
N LEU A 266 -8.21 7.97 -5.56
CA LEU A 266 -8.98 7.60 -4.39
C LEU A 266 -8.46 6.29 -3.76
N ASP A 267 -8.45 6.23 -2.43
CA ASP A 267 -8.18 5.02 -1.66
C ASP A 267 -9.51 4.32 -1.30
N PRO A 268 -9.79 3.11 -1.81
CA PRO A 268 -11.01 2.38 -1.50
C PRO A 268 -11.14 1.99 -0.02
N ARG A 269 -10.04 2.00 0.76
CA ARG A 269 -10.03 1.65 2.19
C ARG A 269 -10.59 2.75 3.08
N VAL A 270 -10.50 4.01 2.67
CA VAL A 270 -10.99 5.16 3.46
C VAL A 270 -12.49 5.00 3.73
N GLY A 271 -12.88 5.08 5.00
CA GLY A 271 -14.25 4.84 5.44
C GLY A 271 -14.72 3.38 5.42
N ARG A 272 -13.81 2.38 5.38
CA ARG A 272 -14.18 0.95 5.28
C ARG A 272 -13.41 0.01 6.19
N GLY A 273 -12.09 0.13 6.26
CA GLY A 273 -11.26 -0.66 7.15
C GLY A 273 -9.78 -0.57 6.79
N PHE A 274 -8.92 -1.14 7.62
CA PHE A 274 -7.48 -1.11 7.35
C PHE A 274 -7.06 -2.07 6.24
N TYR A 275 -7.68 -3.25 6.14
CA TYR A 275 -7.25 -4.31 5.21
C TYR A 275 -5.77 -4.65 5.35
N ASN A 276 -5.32 -4.89 6.59
CA ASN A 276 -3.92 -5.20 6.87
C ASN A 276 -3.46 -6.46 6.13
N THR A 277 -2.48 -6.32 5.25
CA THR A 277 -1.91 -7.39 4.43
C THR A 277 -0.58 -7.92 4.96
N PHE A 278 0.23 -7.08 5.62
CA PHE A 278 1.54 -7.46 6.18
C PHE A 278 1.65 -7.09 7.66
N SER A 279 2.13 -7.92 8.58
CA SER A 279 2.63 -9.26 8.35
C SER A 279 1.53 -10.31 8.46
N ALA A 280 1.43 -11.18 7.47
CA ALA A 280 0.52 -12.31 7.46
C ALA A 280 0.85 -13.32 8.57
N THR A 281 2.12 -13.39 8.98
CA THR A 281 2.63 -14.32 10.00
C THR A 281 2.49 -13.79 11.43
N MET A 282 2.40 -12.48 11.63
CA MET A 282 2.31 -11.85 12.96
C MET A 282 1.00 -11.08 13.15
N PRO A 283 -0.07 -11.71 13.71
CA PRO A 283 -1.37 -11.06 13.87
C PRO A 283 -1.38 -9.73 14.62
N TRP A 284 -0.45 -9.53 15.56
CA TRP A 284 -0.31 -8.31 16.36
C TRP A 284 0.52 -7.20 15.69
N MET A 285 1.20 -7.49 14.57
CA MET A 285 2.01 -6.55 13.77
C MET A 285 1.54 -6.58 12.32
N ARG A 286 0.30 -6.13 12.13
CA ARG A 286 -0.40 -6.12 10.85
C ARG A 286 -0.73 -4.69 10.43
N TRP A 287 -0.47 -4.41 9.16
CA TRP A 287 -0.43 -3.12 8.50
C TRP A 287 -0.84 -3.27 7.02
N PRO A 288 -1.37 -2.22 6.40
CA PRO A 288 -1.88 -2.27 5.02
C PRO A 288 -0.84 -1.75 4.03
N LEU A 289 -0.06 -2.68 3.45
CA LEU A 289 1.05 -2.36 2.55
C LEU A 289 0.70 -2.57 1.07
N ASP A 290 -0.29 -3.41 0.75
CA ASP A 290 -0.71 -3.67 -0.64
C ASP A 290 -1.91 -2.80 -1.02
N HIS A 291 -1.70 -1.84 -1.90
CA HIS A 291 -2.65 -0.79 -2.26
C HIS A 291 -3.27 -0.99 -3.64
N LEU A 292 -4.43 -0.38 -3.78
CA LEU A 292 -5.03 -0.06 -5.08
C LEU A 292 -5.63 1.33 -4.95
N PHE A 293 -5.07 2.31 -5.67
CA PHE A 293 -5.68 3.61 -5.88
C PHE A 293 -6.34 3.65 -7.25
N HIS A 294 -7.42 4.41 -7.36
CA HIS A 294 -8.17 4.50 -8.62
C HIS A 294 -8.74 5.89 -8.86
N ASP A 295 -8.94 6.20 -10.13
CA ASP A 295 -9.58 7.43 -10.58
C ASP A 295 -11.04 7.53 -10.08
N ALA A 296 -11.55 8.76 -9.93
CA ALA A 296 -12.93 9.03 -9.49
C ALA A 296 -14.00 8.54 -10.49
N GLN A 297 -13.64 8.19 -11.72
CA GLN A 297 -14.49 7.50 -12.69
C GLN A 297 -14.80 6.06 -12.31
N PHE A 298 -14.05 5.44 -11.39
CA PHE A 298 -14.33 4.09 -10.91
C PHE A 298 -15.31 4.06 -9.74
N ARG A 299 -16.13 3.01 -9.69
CA ARG A 299 -16.93 2.62 -8.52
C ARG A 299 -16.38 1.34 -7.91
N LEU A 300 -16.33 1.29 -6.59
CA LEU A 300 -15.93 0.11 -5.85
C LEU A 300 -17.10 -0.89 -5.76
N LEU A 301 -16.98 -2.01 -6.47
CA LEU A 301 -17.94 -3.13 -6.37
C LEU A 301 -17.61 -4.02 -5.18
N ASP A 302 -16.34 -4.41 -5.07
CA ASP A 302 -15.87 -5.32 -4.04
C ASP A 302 -14.41 -5.05 -3.66
N MET A 303 -14.08 -5.31 -2.40
CA MET A 303 -12.72 -5.27 -1.87
C MET A 303 -12.64 -6.17 -0.66
N ARG A 304 -11.70 -7.11 -0.69
CA ARG A 304 -11.46 -8.01 0.44
C ARG A 304 -10.06 -8.57 0.40
N ARG A 305 -9.57 -8.91 1.59
CA ARG A 305 -8.33 -9.65 1.76
C ARG A 305 -8.62 -11.14 1.62
N GLU A 306 -7.84 -11.82 0.80
CA GLU A 306 -7.96 -13.26 0.55
C GLU A 306 -7.19 -14.09 1.60
N ALA A 307 -7.28 -15.42 1.48
CA ALA A 307 -6.63 -16.35 2.39
C ALA A 307 -5.09 -16.26 2.31
N HIS A 308 -4.41 -16.62 3.41
CA HIS A 308 -2.95 -16.67 3.49
C HIS A 308 -2.37 -17.66 2.48
N ILE A 309 -1.34 -17.23 1.74
CA ILE A 309 -0.71 -18.02 0.67
C ILE A 309 0.69 -18.54 1.00
N GLY A 310 1.12 -18.46 2.27
CA GLY A 310 2.50 -18.80 2.67
C GLY A 310 3.43 -17.59 2.72
N SER A 311 3.18 -16.56 1.90
CA SER A 311 3.83 -15.25 1.95
C SER A 311 3.66 -14.55 3.30
N ASP A 312 4.52 -13.59 3.63
CA ASP A 312 4.29 -12.61 4.70
C ASP A 312 3.27 -11.54 4.32
N HIS A 313 2.75 -11.55 3.09
CA HIS A 313 1.59 -10.78 2.67
C HIS A 313 0.34 -11.65 2.46
N PHE A 314 -0.83 -11.05 2.68
CA PHE A 314 -2.10 -11.58 2.21
C PHE A 314 -2.44 -11.00 0.84
N PRO A 315 -2.96 -11.80 -0.11
CA PRO A 315 -3.46 -11.25 -1.37
C PRO A 315 -4.69 -10.35 -1.14
N MET A 316 -4.85 -9.35 -1.99
CA MET A 316 -5.97 -8.43 -1.98
C MET A 316 -6.77 -8.54 -3.27
N TYR A 317 -8.07 -8.79 -3.13
CA TYR A 317 -9.01 -8.79 -4.23
C TYR A 317 -9.75 -7.46 -4.31
N PHE A 318 -9.89 -6.94 -5.53
CA PHE A 318 -10.67 -5.75 -5.84
C PHE A 318 -11.57 -6.02 -7.04
N LYS A 319 -12.76 -5.42 -7.06
CA LYS A 319 -13.59 -5.32 -8.26
C LYS A 319 -14.07 -3.89 -8.41
N LEU A 320 -13.80 -3.31 -9.57
CA LEU A 320 -14.13 -1.92 -9.91
C LEU A 320 -15.04 -1.88 -11.14
N LEU A 321 -15.87 -0.85 -11.21
CA LEU A 321 -16.70 -0.54 -12.38
C LEU A 321 -16.24 0.79 -12.95
N LEU A 322 -15.83 0.83 -14.21
CA LEU A 322 -15.53 2.08 -14.89
C LEU A 322 -16.81 2.76 -15.35
N THR A 323 -16.95 4.05 -15.02
CA THR A 323 -18.12 4.85 -15.37
C THR A 323 -17.69 6.09 -16.14
N PRO A 324 -18.52 6.60 -17.09
CA PRO A 324 -18.16 7.79 -17.87
C PRO A 324 -18.01 9.06 -17.03
N LEU A 325 -18.60 9.10 -15.83
CA LEU A 325 -18.65 10.29 -14.99
C LEU A 325 -17.87 10.05 -13.69
N GLU A 326 -16.98 10.99 -13.38
CA GLU A 326 -16.34 11.05 -12.07
C GLU A 326 -17.37 11.19 -10.96
N ALA A 327 -17.17 10.45 -9.87
CA ALA A 327 -17.87 10.69 -8.62
C ALA A 327 -17.07 10.15 -7.43
N ALA A 328 -16.91 11.01 -6.42
CA ALA A 328 -16.32 10.70 -5.13
C ALA A 328 -17.19 11.30 -4.03
N GLU A 329 -17.24 10.67 -2.85
CA GLU A 329 -17.89 11.28 -1.67
C GLU A 329 -16.93 12.26 -0.97
N ALA A 330 -15.63 11.97 -0.99
CA ALA A 330 -14.56 12.90 -0.65
C ALA A 330 -13.39 12.71 -1.61
N ARG A 331 -12.72 13.81 -1.96
CA ARG A 331 -11.46 13.81 -2.71
C ARG A 331 -10.28 14.04 -1.76
N PRO A 332 -9.07 13.57 -2.09
CA PRO A 332 -7.87 14.03 -1.41
C PRO A 332 -7.73 15.55 -1.55
N GLU A 333 -6.95 16.16 -0.65
CA GLU A 333 -6.52 17.55 -0.80
C GLU A 333 -5.63 17.65 -2.07
N GLU A 334 -5.61 18.81 -2.72
CA GLU A 334 -4.72 19.03 -3.87
C GLU A 334 -3.34 19.43 -3.34
N ALA A 335 -2.29 18.86 -3.95
CA ALA A 335 -0.92 19.27 -3.65
C ALA A 335 -0.73 20.76 -4.00
N THR A 336 -0.04 21.49 -3.11
CA THR A 336 0.36 22.88 -3.36
C THR A 336 1.46 22.96 -4.42
N GLU A 337 1.64 24.13 -5.05
CA GLU A 337 2.75 24.34 -6.02
C GLU A 337 4.11 24.06 -5.37
N GLU A 338 4.32 24.48 -4.12
CA GLU A 338 5.54 24.20 -3.36
C GLU A 338 5.78 22.70 -3.17
N GLU A 339 4.73 21.93 -2.88
CA GLU A 339 4.84 20.47 -2.74
C GLU A 339 5.11 19.77 -4.07
N LEU A 340 4.58 20.29 -5.18
CA LEU A 340 4.88 19.79 -6.52
C LEU A 340 6.34 20.05 -6.89
N ASP A 341 6.84 21.27 -6.63
CA ASP A 341 8.25 21.62 -6.84
C ASP A 341 9.18 20.73 -5.99
N GLU A 342 8.87 20.53 -4.70
CA GLU A 342 9.61 19.62 -3.81
C GLU A 342 9.67 18.19 -4.39
N VAL A 343 8.57 17.71 -4.96
CA VAL A 343 8.44 16.37 -5.55
C VAL A 343 9.25 16.25 -6.83
N GLU A 344 9.17 17.23 -7.73
CA GLU A 344 9.92 17.24 -8.98
C GLU A 344 11.43 17.28 -8.71
N ASP A 345 11.88 18.13 -7.79
CA ASP A 345 13.27 18.20 -7.36
C ASP A 345 13.77 16.87 -6.78
N MET A 346 12.95 16.17 -6.00
CA MET A 346 13.29 14.86 -5.43
C MET A 346 13.44 13.79 -6.52
N ILE A 347 12.51 13.73 -7.46
CA ILE A 347 12.57 12.82 -8.62
C ILE A 347 13.85 13.05 -9.42
N ASP A 348 14.18 14.32 -9.67
CA ASP A 348 15.36 14.71 -10.45
C ASP A 348 16.69 14.44 -9.75
N ARG A 349 16.70 14.42 -8.41
CA ARG A 349 17.87 14.00 -7.62
C ARG A 349 18.05 12.49 -7.69
N GLU A 350 17.00 11.72 -7.41
CA GLU A 350 17.10 10.25 -7.36
C GLU A 350 17.38 9.65 -8.73
N LYS A 351 16.86 10.20 -9.82
CA LYS A 351 17.23 9.76 -11.19
C LYS A 351 18.72 9.94 -11.53
N LYS A 352 19.41 10.83 -10.83
CA LYS A 352 20.85 11.09 -11.01
C LYS A 352 21.70 10.32 -9.99
N ASN A 353 21.06 9.65 -9.04
CA ASN A 353 21.70 8.91 -7.97
C ASN A 353 22.03 7.50 -8.46
N ASP A 354 23.32 7.26 -8.74
CA ASP A 354 23.81 5.95 -9.14
C ASP A 354 24.10 5.10 -7.90
N ARG A 355 23.09 4.36 -7.45
CA ARG A 355 23.17 3.44 -6.31
C ARG A 355 22.40 2.16 -6.59
N GLU A 356 22.79 1.09 -5.91
CA GLU A 356 22.05 -0.16 -5.95
C GLU A 356 20.68 -0.01 -5.25
N ALA A 357 19.69 -0.76 -5.75
CA ALA A 357 18.38 -0.85 -5.15
C ALA A 357 18.49 -1.45 -3.74
N ILE A 358 17.97 -0.73 -2.76
CA ILE A 358 17.82 -1.19 -1.38
C ILE A 358 16.93 -2.43 -1.38
N GLY A 359 17.18 -3.44 -0.56
CA GLY A 359 16.28 -4.61 -0.53
C GLY A 359 16.61 -5.72 -1.53
N SER A 360 17.57 -5.50 -2.45
CA SER A 360 17.88 -6.46 -3.52
C SER A 360 18.42 -7.81 -3.03
N ASP A 361 19.13 -7.81 -1.90
CA ASP A 361 19.84 -8.96 -1.29
C ASP A 361 19.11 -9.59 -0.09
N TRP A 362 17.94 -9.09 0.31
CA TRP A 362 17.34 -9.39 1.62
C TRP A 362 16.75 -10.80 1.73
N GLU A 363 16.65 -11.51 0.61
CA GLU A 363 16.21 -12.90 0.55
C GLU A 363 17.33 -13.87 0.20
N ASP A 364 18.58 -13.39 0.06
CA ASP A 364 19.72 -14.22 -0.34
C ASP A 364 20.47 -14.83 0.88
N GLU A 365 19.98 -14.57 2.10
CA GLU A 365 20.49 -15.20 3.33
C GLU A 365 19.71 -16.50 3.65
N ASP A 366 20.30 -17.63 3.29
CA ASP A 366 19.90 -19.00 3.67
C ASP A 366 20.01 -19.32 5.17
#